data_AF-A0A8H7SXE2-F1
#
_entry.id   AF-A0A8H7SXE2-F1
#
_cell.length_a   1.000
_cell.length_b   1.000
_cell.length_c   1.000
_cell.angle_alpha   90.00
_cell.angle_beta   90.00
_cell.angle_gamma   90.00
#
_symmetry.space_group_name_H-M   'P 1'
#
loop_
_entity.id
_entity.type
_entity.pdbx_description
1 polymer ?
#
loop_
_entity_poly.entity_id
_entity_poly.type
_entity_poly.pdbx_seq_one_letter_code
_entity_poly.pdbx_strand_id
1 'polypeptide(L)'
;MDEHGFEARLRHLEHVLIGQQNAQFSKPTKDNLLKRVNNIHKELDAVYKNNKPIKSFIEKYDVHSKLLNPNTSTYSLEREILAPDVKLELLLTAQDDLEKFAQEVKQVKDLEYVVSGTEFDVVEKLGPELSRLEVSHTDQITKLNDITEQVSQFMERYNGTVNTLSEIFISWDNILTNMETHVTTIERQEINSSVI
;
A
#
# COMPACT_ATOMS: atom_id res chain seq x y z
N MET A 1 8.41 -27.46 26.18
CA MET A 1 7.88 -28.83 26.23
C MET A 1 7.31 -28.97 27.62
N ASP A 2 6.05 -28.57 27.79
CA ASP A 2 5.48 -28.37 29.12
C ASP A 2 4.91 -29.70 29.61
N GLU A 3 5.78 -30.57 30.14
CA GLU A 3 5.42 -31.87 30.73
C GLU A 3 4.27 -31.72 31.74
N HIS A 4 4.27 -30.63 32.51
CA HIS A 4 3.27 -30.34 33.52
C HIS A 4 1.88 -29.97 32.97
N GLY A 5 1.81 -29.42 31.75
CA GLY A 5 0.53 -29.05 31.13
C GLY A 5 -0.26 -30.29 30.69
N PHE A 6 0.43 -31.28 30.15
CA PHE A 6 -0.18 -32.54 29.74
C PHE A 6 -0.62 -33.37 30.96
N GLU A 7 0.21 -33.41 32.00
CA GLU A 7 -0.08 -34.13 33.23
C GLU A 7 -1.26 -33.52 34.00
N ALA A 8 -1.34 -32.18 34.06
CA ALA A 8 -2.49 -31.49 34.67
C ALA A 8 -3.80 -31.76 33.91
N ARG A 9 -3.75 -31.75 32.57
CA ARG A 9 -4.91 -32.06 31.72
C ARG A 9 -5.32 -33.53 31.84
N LEU A 10 -4.35 -34.42 31.98
CA LEU A 10 -4.59 -35.85 32.17
C LEU A 10 -5.18 -36.16 33.54
N ARG A 11 -4.71 -35.48 34.59
CA ARG A 11 -5.30 -35.55 35.95
C ARG A 11 -6.73 -35.00 35.98
N HIS A 12 -7.00 -33.92 35.24
CA HIS A 12 -8.34 -33.40 35.09
C HIS A 12 -9.26 -34.40 34.39
N LEU A 13 -8.79 -35.03 33.31
CA LEU A 13 -9.53 -36.09 32.61
C LEU A 13 -9.74 -37.32 33.50
N GLU A 14 -8.76 -37.73 34.32
CA GLU A 14 -8.90 -38.83 35.29
C GLU A 14 -9.96 -38.50 36.35
N HIS A 15 -9.98 -37.25 36.82
CA HIS A 15 -11.00 -36.77 37.77
C HIS A 15 -12.41 -36.80 37.17
N VAL A 16 -12.55 -36.39 35.91
CA VAL A 16 -13.85 -36.35 35.22
C VAL A 16 -14.35 -37.75 34.86
N LEU A 17 -13.46 -38.68 34.50
CA LEU A 17 -13.86 -40.01 34.01
C LEU A 17 -14.13 -41.02 35.13
N ILE A 18 -13.40 -40.96 36.25
CA ILE A 18 -13.54 -41.94 37.35
C ILE A 18 -14.56 -41.47 38.40
N GLY A 19 -14.82 -40.15 38.50
CA GLY A 19 -15.71 -39.56 39.50
C GLY A 19 -15.14 -39.71 40.93
N GLN A 20 -15.50 -38.77 41.81
CA GLN A 20 -14.97 -38.67 43.18
C GLN A 20 -15.14 -39.91 44.07
N GLN A 21 -15.91 -40.92 43.66
CA GLN A 21 -16.30 -42.04 44.52
C GLN A 21 -15.24 -43.16 44.61
N ASN A 22 -14.24 -43.18 43.74
CA ASN A 22 -13.18 -44.21 43.72
C ASN A 22 -11.77 -43.64 44.03
N ALA A 23 -11.69 -42.58 44.83
CA ALA A 23 -10.43 -41.99 45.31
C ALA A 23 -9.59 -42.94 46.21
N GLN A 24 -10.08 -44.16 46.51
CA GLN A 24 -9.35 -45.17 47.27
C GLN A 24 -8.39 -46.04 46.43
N PHE A 25 -8.40 -45.93 45.09
CA PHE A 25 -7.43 -46.62 44.22
C PHE A 25 -6.13 -45.83 43.99
N SER A 26 -5.95 -44.71 44.69
CA SER A 26 -4.65 -44.00 44.77
C SER A 26 -3.64 -44.77 45.64
N LYS A 27 -3.32 -46.02 45.28
CA LYS A 27 -2.06 -46.65 45.68
C LYS A 27 -1.10 -46.58 44.50
N PRO A 28 0.15 -46.11 44.70
CA PRO A 28 1.13 -46.02 43.63
C PRO A 28 1.57 -47.44 43.26
N THR A 29 0.93 -48.01 42.24
CA THR A 29 1.22 -49.37 41.79
C THR A 29 2.05 -49.28 40.52
N LYS A 30 3.23 -49.91 40.52
CA LYS A 30 4.21 -49.95 39.42
C LYS A 30 3.75 -50.81 38.23
N ASP A 31 2.50 -50.65 37.79
CA ASP A 31 1.96 -51.39 36.66
C ASP A 31 1.82 -50.47 35.43
N ASN A 32 2.32 -50.95 34.30
CA ASN A 32 2.33 -50.22 33.02
C ASN A 32 0.94 -49.66 32.68
N LEU A 33 0.88 -48.35 32.41
CA LEU A 33 -0.33 -47.59 32.04
C LEU A 33 -1.17 -48.28 30.96
N LEU A 34 -0.52 -48.99 30.06
CA LEU A 34 -1.12 -49.78 28.99
C LEU A 34 -2.02 -50.92 29.52
N LYS A 35 -1.68 -51.56 30.65
CA LYS A 35 -2.55 -52.56 31.30
C LYS A 35 -3.77 -51.92 31.95
N ARG A 36 -3.62 -50.71 32.52
CA ARG A 36 -4.74 -49.98 33.16
C ARG A 36 -5.74 -49.48 32.12
N VAL A 37 -5.26 -48.90 31.02
CA VAL A 37 -6.10 -48.51 29.87
C VAL A 37 -6.82 -49.73 29.30
N ASN A 38 -6.13 -50.87 29.16
CA ASN A 38 -6.76 -52.10 28.70
C ASN A 38 -7.81 -52.65 29.68
N ASN A 39 -7.61 -52.53 31.00
CA ASN A 39 -8.63 -52.94 31.97
C ASN A 39 -9.85 -52.01 31.94
N ILE A 40 -9.64 -50.69 31.87
CA ILE A 40 -10.73 -49.72 31.73
C ILE A 40 -11.49 -49.95 30.42
N HIS A 41 -10.78 -50.24 29.32
CA HIS A 41 -11.41 -50.58 28.05
C HIS A 41 -12.24 -51.86 28.15
N LYS A 42 -11.74 -52.90 28.83
CA LYS A 42 -12.49 -54.14 29.08
C LYS A 42 -13.71 -53.93 29.97
N GLU A 43 -13.61 -53.10 31.01
CA GLU A 43 -14.74 -52.75 31.87
C GLU A 43 -15.77 -51.91 31.10
N LEU A 44 -15.32 -50.96 30.28
CA LEU A 44 -16.18 -50.16 29.42
C LEU A 44 -16.90 -51.03 28.38
N ASP A 45 -16.19 -51.98 27.75
CA ASP A 45 -16.78 -52.94 26.82
C ASP A 45 -17.77 -53.89 27.51
N ALA A 46 -17.49 -54.30 28.75
CA ALA A 46 -18.41 -55.12 29.54
C ALA A 46 -19.69 -54.34 29.88
N VAL A 47 -19.57 -53.07 30.27
CA VAL A 47 -20.70 -52.17 30.55
C VAL A 47 -21.49 -51.87 29.27
N TYR A 48 -20.79 -51.67 28.15
CA TYR A 48 -21.39 -51.43 26.84
C TYR A 48 -22.18 -52.65 26.33
N LYS A 49 -21.66 -53.87 26.54
CA LYS A 49 -22.35 -55.12 26.19
C LYS A 49 -23.54 -55.42 27.11
N ASN A 50 -23.44 -55.09 28.40
CA ASN A 50 -24.52 -55.37 29.37
C ASN A 50 -25.69 -54.39 29.27
N ASN A 51 -25.46 -53.15 28.84
CA ASN A 51 -26.50 -52.13 28.76
C ASN A 51 -26.90 -51.78 27.31
N LYS A 52 -27.85 -52.55 26.77
CA LYS A 52 -28.61 -52.20 25.54
C LYS A 52 -29.06 -50.73 25.47
N PRO A 53 -29.56 -50.08 26.54
CA PRO A 53 -29.94 -48.66 26.47
C PRO A 53 -28.78 -47.72 26.16
N ILE A 54 -27.56 -48.01 26.62
CA ILE A 54 -26.36 -47.19 26.33
C ILE A 54 -26.00 -47.30 24.84
N LYS A 55 -26.10 -48.50 24.27
CA LYS A 55 -25.93 -48.70 22.83
C LYS A 55 -26.96 -47.90 22.02
N SER A 56 -28.23 -47.98 22.41
CA SER A 56 -29.30 -47.21 21.75
C SER A 56 -29.15 -45.70 21.93
N PHE A 57 -28.57 -45.26 23.05
CA PHE A 57 -28.28 -43.85 23.31
C PHE A 57 -27.12 -43.38 22.44
N ILE A 58 -26.04 -44.15 22.30
CA ILE A 58 -24.90 -43.78 21.43
C ILE A 58 -25.32 -43.73 19.96
N GLU A 59 -26.12 -44.69 19.50
CA GLU A 59 -26.67 -44.69 18.14
C GLU A 59 -27.59 -43.48 17.90
N LYS A 60 -28.42 -43.09 18.89
CA LYS A 60 -29.27 -41.88 18.80
C LYS A 60 -28.49 -40.59 19.02
N TYR A 61 -27.44 -40.63 19.82
CA TYR A 61 -26.61 -39.48 20.16
C TYR A 61 -25.90 -38.98 18.91
N ASP A 62 -25.37 -39.87 18.07
CA ASP A 62 -24.68 -39.44 16.84
C ASP A 62 -25.66 -38.71 15.89
N VAL A 63 -26.89 -39.22 15.78
CA VAL A 63 -27.98 -38.62 14.99
C VAL A 63 -28.42 -37.26 15.55
N HIS A 64 -28.51 -37.14 16.88
CA HIS A 64 -28.97 -35.92 17.55
C HIS A 64 -27.82 -35.03 18.05
N SER A 65 -26.56 -35.37 17.77
CA SER A 65 -25.39 -34.64 18.28
C SER A 65 -25.37 -33.19 17.81
N LYS A 66 -25.84 -32.95 16.58
CA LYS A 66 -26.00 -31.63 15.98
C LYS A 66 -27.09 -30.80 16.67
N LEU A 67 -28.11 -31.44 17.24
CA LEU A 67 -29.20 -30.78 17.98
C LEU A 67 -28.82 -30.53 19.45
N LEU A 68 -27.95 -31.38 20.00
CA LEU A 68 -27.49 -31.34 21.39
C LEU A 68 -26.27 -30.45 21.60
N ASN A 69 -25.60 -30.00 20.53
CA ASN A 69 -24.46 -29.09 20.63
C ASN A 69 -24.97 -27.63 20.83
N PRO A 70 -24.81 -27.04 22.03
CA PRO A 70 -25.37 -25.72 22.35
C PRO A 70 -24.79 -24.60 21.49
N ASN A 71 -23.64 -24.82 20.85
CA ASN A 71 -23.02 -23.84 19.95
C ASN A 71 -23.63 -23.84 18.55
N THR A 72 -24.30 -24.94 18.15
CA THR A 72 -24.83 -25.12 16.80
C THR A 72 -26.36 -25.07 16.77
N SER A 73 -27.02 -25.53 17.83
CA SER A 73 -28.46 -25.73 17.84
C SER A 73 -29.27 -24.50 18.22
N THR A 74 -28.78 -23.60 19.08
CA THR A 74 -29.58 -22.43 19.48
C THR A 74 -29.70 -21.43 18.34
N TYR A 75 -28.59 -20.94 17.79
CA TYR A 75 -28.59 -19.91 16.75
C TYR A 75 -29.10 -20.40 15.38
N SER A 76 -28.86 -21.66 15.02
CA SER A 76 -29.29 -22.18 13.71
C SER A 76 -30.76 -22.53 13.70
N LEU A 77 -31.26 -23.13 14.79
CA LEU A 77 -32.66 -23.52 14.91
C LEU A 77 -33.55 -22.29 15.15
N GLU A 78 -33.11 -21.30 15.93
CA GLU A 78 -33.83 -20.02 16.06
C GLU A 78 -33.93 -19.28 14.72
N ARG A 79 -32.86 -19.29 13.89
CA ARG A 79 -32.88 -18.68 12.56
C ARG A 79 -33.85 -19.40 11.60
N GLU A 80 -33.98 -20.72 11.71
CA GLU A 80 -34.90 -21.53 10.91
C GLU A 80 -36.36 -21.42 11.42
N ILE A 81 -36.54 -21.37 12.74
CA ILE A 81 -37.84 -21.23 13.46
C ILE A 81 -38.30 -19.77 13.57
N LEU A 82 -37.61 -18.79 12.99
CA LEU A 82 -38.12 -17.42 12.99
C LEU A 82 -39.53 -17.41 12.35
N ALA A 83 -40.52 -17.01 13.14
CA ALA A 83 -41.91 -16.91 12.69
C ALA A 83 -41.99 -15.95 11.48
N PRO A 84 -42.89 -16.19 10.52
CA PRO A 84 -43.03 -15.35 9.34
C PRO A 84 -43.19 -13.85 9.65
N ASP A 85 -43.88 -13.54 10.76
CA ASP A 85 -44.10 -12.16 11.21
C ASP A 85 -42.81 -11.47 11.65
N VAL A 86 -41.90 -12.19 12.34
CA VAL A 86 -40.60 -11.66 12.78
C VAL A 86 -39.67 -11.46 11.58
N LYS A 87 -39.77 -12.33 10.56
CA LYS A 87 -39.03 -12.14 9.30
C LYS A 87 -39.52 -10.91 8.54
N LEU A 88 -40.82 -10.65 8.57
CA LEU A 88 -41.43 -9.47 7.94
C LEU A 88 -41.01 -8.19 8.67
N GLU A 89 -41.05 -8.18 10.01
CA GLU A 89 -40.56 -7.06 10.80
C GLU A 89 -39.07 -6.78 10.54
N LEU A 90 -38.23 -7.83 10.54
CA LEU A 90 -36.81 -7.71 10.23
C LEU A 90 -36.59 -7.14 8.82
N LEU A 91 -37.34 -7.60 7.82
CA LEU A 91 -37.24 -7.12 6.45
C LEU A 91 -37.66 -5.65 6.35
N LEU A 92 -38.74 -5.25 7.02
CA LEU A 92 -39.18 -3.86 7.07
C LEU A 92 -38.15 -2.96 7.76
N THR A 93 -37.53 -3.42 8.86
CA THR A 93 -36.46 -2.66 9.53
C THR A 93 -35.21 -2.55 8.67
N ALA A 94 -34.92 -3.56 7.85
CA ALA A 94 -33.75 -3.59 6.97
C ALA A 94 -34.02 -3.00 5.58
N GLN A 95 -35.24 -2.54 5.29
CA GLN A 95 -35.64 -2.10 3.96
C GLN A 95 -34.83 -0.88 3.50
N ASP A 96 -34.69 0.12 4.35
CA ASP A 96 -33.95 1.35 4.03
C ASP A 96 -32.46 1.05 3.75
N ASP A 97 -31.89 0.11 4.49
CA ASP A 97 -30.50 -0.33 4.31
C ASP A 97 -30.33 -1.15 3.04
N LEU A 98 -31.30 -2.00 2.70
CA LEU A 98 -31.32 -2.73 1.42
C LEU A 98 -31.48 -1.80 0.22
N GLU A 99 -32.26 -0.73 0.35
CA GLU A 99 -32.43 0.27 -0.70
C GLU A 99 -31.14 1.09 -0.92
N LYS A 100 -30.48 1.52 0.17
CA LYS A 100 -29.15 2.14 0.10
C LYS A 100 -28.13 1.20 -0.53
N PHE A 101 -28.09 -0.06 -0.10
CA PHE A 101 -27.19 -1.06 -0.66
C PHE A 101 -27.46 -1.31 -2.14
N ALA A 102 -28.73 -1.36 -2.56
CA ALA A 102 -29.09 -1.49 -3.97
C ALA A 102 -28.63 -0.27 -4.80
N GLN A 103 -28.72 0.94 -4.24
CA GLN A 103 -28.23 2.16 -4.87
C GLN A 103 -26.70 2.16 -4.97
N GLU A 104 -25.99 1.76 -3.91
CA GLU A 104 -24.53 1.63 -3.89
C GLU A 104 -24.05 0.58 -4.89
N VAL A 105 -24.69 -0.59 -4.94
CA VAL A 105 -24.37 -1.63 -5.92
C VAL A 105 -24.60 -1.15 -7.36
N LYS A 106 -25.66 -0.35 -7.59
CA LYS A 106 -25.90 0.27 -8.89
C LYS A 106 -24.79 1.27 -9.24
N GLN A 107 -24.37 2.12 -8.31
CA GLN A 107 -23.24 3.04 -8.51
C GLN A 107 -21.94 2.29 -8.80
N VAL A 108 -21.65 1.21 -8.06
CA VAL A 108 -20.47 0.38 -8.29
C VAL A 108 -20.50 -0.25 -9.68
N LYS A 109 -21.67 -0.74 -10.12
CA LYS A 109 -21.85 -1.29 -11.47
C LYS A 109 -21.68 -0.22 -12.56
N ASP A 110 -22.18 0.99 -12.33
CA ASP A 110 -21.99 2.11 -13.27
C ASP A 110 -20.51 2.54 -13.34
N LEU A 111 -19.76 2.39 -12.24
CA LEU A 111 -18.31 2.66 -12.16
C LEU A 111 -17.42 1.52 -12.67
N GLU A 112 -17.97 0.32 -12.90
CA GLU A 112 -17.23 -0.85 -13.41
C GLU A 112 -16.59 -0.57 -14.78
N TYR A 113 -17.23 0.25 -15.61
CA TYR A 113 -16.70 0.69 -16.90
C TYR A 113 -15.46 1.58 -16.76
N VAL A 114 -15.35 2.38 -15.70
CA VAL A 114 -14.19 3.25 -15.45
C VAL A 114 -13.01 2.43 -14.96
N VAL A 115 -13.25 1.44 -14.08
CA VAL A 115 -12.21 0.52 -13.61
C VAL A 115 -11.73 -0.41 -14.72
N SER A 116 -12.63 -0.82 -15.59
CA SER A 116 -12.32 -1.64 -16.78
C SER A 116 -11.96 -0.79 -18.01
N GLY A 117 -11.85 0.53 -17.84
CA GLY A 117 -11.62 1.47 -18.92
C GLY A 117 -10.27 1.20 -19.56
N THR A 118 -10.27 0.91 -20.86
CA THR A 118 -9.08 0.72 -21.71
C THR A 118 -8.15 1.94 -21.73
N GLU A 119 -8.55 3.04 -21.10
CA GLU A 119 -7.78 4.26 -20.89
C GLU A 119 -6.54 4.01 -20.00
N PHE A 120 -6.56 3.02 -19.10
CA PHE A 120 -5.36 2.61 -18.36
C PHE A 120 -4.34 1.84 -19.23
N ASP A 121 -4.78 1.10 -20.25
CA ASP A 121 -3.87 0.48 -21.22
C ASP A 121 -3.14 1.53 -22.08
N VAL A 122 -3.78 2.69 -22.27
CA VAL A 122 -3.18 3.83 -22.98
C VAL A 122 -2.10 4.48 -22.12
N VAL A 123 -2.25 4.50 -20.79
CA VAL A 123 -1.21 4.97 -19.86
C VAL A 123 0.05 4.10 -19.90
N GLU A 124 -0.09 2.78 -20.02
CA GLU A 124 1.07 1.87 -20.15
C GLU A 124 1.86 2.11 -21.45
N LYS A 125 1.18 2.54 -22.52
CA LYS A 125 1.81 2.93 -23.80
C LYS A 125 2.39 4.34 -23.79
N LEU A 126 1.71 5.28 -23.12
CA LEU A 126 2.13 6.69 -23.03
C LEU A 126 3.29 6.89 -22.05
N GLY A 127 3.45 6.02 -21.04
CA GLY A 127 4.56 6.06 -20.10
C GLY A 127 5.95 6.08 -20.77
N PRO A 128 6.30 5.11 -21.64
CA PRO A 128 7.60 5.12 -22.31
C PRO A 128 7.75 6.27 -23.33
N GLU A 129 6.67 6.71 -23.98
CA GLU A 129 6.72 7.87 -24.87
C GLU A 129 6.98 9.18 -24.11
N LEU A 130 6.35 9.35 -22.94
CA LEU A 130 6.55 10.51 -22.08
C LEU A 130 7.97 10.53 -21.51
N SER A 131 8.50 9.39 -21.07
CA SER A 131 9.88 9.28 -20.61
C SER A 131 10.89 9.64 -21.71
N ARG A 132 10.65 9.18 -22.95
CA ARG A 132 11.47 9.56 -24.10
C ARG A 132 11.39 11.06 -24.38
N LEU A 133 10.20 11.64 -24.27
CA LEU A 133 9.99 13.08 -24.47
C LEU A 133 10.69 13.90 -23.37
N GLU A 134 10.65 13.46 -22.13
CA GLU A 134 11.32 14.10 -20.99
C GLU A 134 12.84 14.15 -21.16
N VAL A 135 13.44 13.04 -21.62
CA VAL A 135 14.87 13.00 -21.95
C VAL A 135 15.19 13.97 -23.08
N SER A 136 14.40 13.95 -24.17
CA SER A 136 14.60 14.88 -25.28
C SER A 136 14.43 16.35 -24.86
N HIS A 137 13.52 16.65 -23.95
CA HIS A 137 13.31 18.01 -23.46
C HIS A 137 14.47 18.48 -22.58
N THR A 138 14.99 17.59 -21.73
CA THR A 138 16.19 17.85 -20.93
C THR A 138 17.40 18.17 -21.83
N ASP A 139 17.61 17.38 -22.89
CA ASP A 139 18.67 17.63 -23.88
C ASP A 139 18.48 18.94 -24.66
N GLN A 140 17.23 19.37 -24.87
CA GLN A 140 16.95 20.66 -25.51
C GLN A 140 17.28 21.82 -24.58
N ILE A 141 16.94 21.71 -23.28
CA ILE A 141 17.25 22.73 -22.28
C ILE A 141 18.77 22.92 -22.16
N THR A 142 19.54 21.84 -22.09
CA THR A 142 21.01 21.92 -21.99
C THR A 142 21.60 22.61 -23.20
N LYS A 143 21.21 22.22 -24.42
CA LYS A 143 21.65 22.87 -25.66
C LYS A 143 21.26 24.35 -25.73
N LEU A 144 20.06 24.70 -25.27
CA LEU A 144 19.58 26.08 -25.27
C LEU A 144 20.42 26.94 -24.32
N ASN A 145 20.75 26.41 -23.13
CA ASN A 145 21.64 27.08 -22.19
C ASN A 145 23.04 27.27 -22.77
N ASP A 146 23.63 26.24 -23.39
CA ASP A 146 24.95 26.33 -24.01
C ASP A 146 24.99 27.38 -25.12
N ILE A 147 23.96 27.43 -25.98
CA ILE A 147 23.84 28.44 -27.04
C ILE A 147 23.67 29.84 -26.43
N THR A 148 22.86 29.97 -25.40
CA THR A 148 22.63 31.26 -24.71
C THR A 148 23.93 31.78 -24.10
N GLU A 149 24.73 30.90 -23.50
CA GLU A 149 26.05 31.24 -22.97
C GLU A 149 26.99 31.69 -24.10
N GLN A 150 27.05 30.94 -25.20
CA GLN A 150 27.88 31.31 -26.36
C GLN A 150 27.48 32.66 -26.96
N VAL A 151 26.18 32.94 -27.10
CA VAL A 151 25.67 34.22 -27.59
C VAL A 151 26.02 35.36 -26.63
N SER A 152 25.92 35.11 -25.32
CA SER A 152 26.28 36.09 -24.29
C SER A 152 27.78 36.41 -24.34
N GLN A 153 28.64 35.40 -24.43
CA GLN A 153 30.08 35.58 -24.60
C GLN A 153 30.43 36.30 -25.91
N PHE A 154 29.71 35.99 -26.99
CA PHE A 154 29.89 36.68 -28.27
C PHE A 154 29.53 38.16 -28.18
N MET A 155 28.40 38.49 -27.55
CA MET A 155 27.98 39.88 -27.30
C MET A 155 29.00 40.63 -26.44
N GLU A 156 29.56 39.99 -25.41
CA GLU A 156 30.58 40.61 -24.56
C GLU A 156 31.86 40.93 -25.36
N ARG A 157 32.32 39.98 -26.19
CA ARG A 157 33.48 40.21 -27.07
C ARG A 157 33.21 41.29 -28.10
N TYR A 158 32.00 41.33 -28.66
CA TYR A 158 31.60 42.36 -29.61
C TYR A 158 31.61 43.74 -28.95
N ASN A 159 31.00 43.87 -27.77
CA ASN A 159 31.01 45.12 -26.99
C ASN A 159 32.44 45.55 -26.65
N GLY A 160 33.30 44.63 -26.22
CA GLY A 160 34.71 44.91 -25.97
C GLY A 160 35.42 45.43 -27.23
N THR A 161 35.20 44.77 -28.38
CA THR A 161 35.77 45.21 -29.67
C THR A 161 35.29 46.61 -30.05
N VAL A 162 33.98 46.88 -29.93
CA VAL A 162 33.41 48.20 -30.23
C VAL A 162 33.95 49.28 -29.29
N ASN A 163 34.13 48.96 -28.00
CA ASN A 163 34.72 49.90 -27.04
C ASN A 163 36.18 50.23 -27.41
N THR A 164 37.01 49.20 -27.68
CA THR A 164 38.40 49.43 -28.10
C THR A 164 38.50 50.22 -29.40
N LEU A 165 37.61 49.94 -30.37
CA LEU A 165 37.55 50.67 -31.62
C LEU A 165 37.16 52.14 -31.38
N SER A 166 36.21 52.38 -30.47
CA SER A 166 35.80 53.73 -30.09
C SER A 166 36.93 54.49 -29.41
N GLU A 167 37.67 53.86 -28.51
CA GLU A 167 38.87 54.43 -27.89
C GLU A 167 39.95 54.78 -28.93
N ILE A 168 40.18 53.90 -29.91
CA ILE A 168 41.12 54.18 -31.01
C ILE A 168 40.66 55.38 -31.82
N PHE A 169 39.39 55.46 -32.19
CA PHE A 169 38.86 56.61 -32.93
C PHE A 169 39.00 57.92 -32.16
N ILE A 170 38.71 57.92 -30.84
CA ILE A 170 38.93 59.09 -29.99
C ILE A 170 40.41 59.46 -29.95
N SER A 171 41.32 58.47 -29.88
CA SER A 171 42.76 58.73 -29.87
C SER A 171 43.23 59.36 -31.19
N TRP A 172 42.70 58.89 -32.32
CA TRP A 172 43.01 59.43 -33.64
C TRP A 172 42.45 60.84 -33.83
N ASP A 173 41.23 61.11 -33.37
CA ASP A 173 40.63 62.45 -33.41
C ASP A 173 41.45 63.47 -32.61
N ASN A 174 41.94 63.07 -31.43
CA ASN A 174 42.85 63.90 -30.64
C ASN A 174 44.18 64.16 -31.35
N ILE A 175 44.78 63.14 -31.97
CA ILE A 175 46.04 63.31 -32.73
C ILE A 175 45.83 64.23 -33.93
N LEU A 176 44.73 64.04 -34.68
CA LEU A 176 44.38 64.87 -35.82
C LEU A 176 44.17 66.33 -35.40
N THR A 177 43.38 66.56 -34.35
CA THR A 177 43.14 67.89 -33.78
C THR A 177 44.44 68.56 -33.33
N ASN A 178 45.35 67.80 -32.70
CA ASN A 178 46.67 68.31 -32.31
C ASN A 178 47.55 68.68 -33.52
N MET A 179 47.48 67.90 -34.62
CA MET A 179 48.19 68.25 -35.85
C MET A 179 47.58 69.50 -36.52
N GLU A 180 46.26 69.59 -36.61
CA GLU A 180 45.56 70.75 -37.17
C GLU A 180 45.85 72.03 -36.37
N THR A 181 45.83 71.96 -35.05
CA THR A 181 46.22 73.09 -34.18
C THR A 181 47.68 73.46 -34.39
N HIS A 182 48.59 72.49 -34.56
CA HIS A 182 49.99 72.79 -34.84
C HIS A 182 50.17 73.47 -36.21
N VAL A 183 49.54 72.96 -37.27
CA VAL A 183 49.58 73.56 -38.61
C VAL A 183 49.02 74.99 -38.58
N THR A 184 47.85 75.20 -37.97
CA THR A 184 47.26 76.54 -37.86
C THR A 184 48.12 77.51 -37.05
N THR A 185 48.87 77.04 -36.04
CA THR A 185 49.84 77.90 -35.35
C THR A 185 51.03 78.29 -36.22
N ILE A 186 51.53 77.38 -37.06
CA ILE A 186 52.61 77.66 -38.01
C ILE A 186 52.13 78.65 -39.07
N GLU A 187 50.94 78.44 -39.65
CA GLU A 187 50.34 79.35 -40.63
C GLU A 187 50.16 80.76 -40.05
N ARG A 188 49.70 80.88 -38.80
CA ARG A 188 49.62 82.17 -38.12
C ARG A 188 50.98 82.83 -37.92
N GLN A 189 52.03 82.06 -37.64
CA GLN A 189 53.39 82.60 -37.49
C GLN A 189 53.95 83.09 -38.83
N GLU A 190 53.73 82.36 -39.93
CA GLU A 190 54.13 82.81 -41.28
C GLU A 190 53.36 84.07 -41.72
N ILE A 191 52.07 84.15 -41.45
CA ILE A 191 51.28 85.34 -41.79
C ILE A 191 51.77 86.55 -40.98
N ASN A 192 52.11 86.38 -39.70
CA ASN A 192 52.63 87.48 -38.88
C ASN A 192 54.06 87.89 -39.24
N SER A 193 54.90 86.98 -39.74
CA SER A 193 56.26 87.29 -40.19
C SER A 193 56.29 87.94 -41.58
N SER A 194 55.27 87.70 -42.42
CA SER A 194 55.13 88.34 -43.73
C SER A 194 54.46 89.73 -43.68
N VAL A 195 53.95 90.17 -42.52
CA VAL A 195 53.25 91.46 -42.32
C VAL A 195 54.14 92.50 -41.61
N ILE A 196 55.40 92.17 -41.33
CA ILE A 196 56.44 93.10 -40.83
C ILE A 196 57.45 93.36 -41.95
#